data_AF-A0AAW9CDI6-F1
#
_entry.id   AF-A0AAW9CDI6-F1
#
_cell.length_a   1.000
_cell.length_b   1.000
_cell.length_c   1.000
_cell.angle_alpha   90.00
_cell.angle_beta   90.00
_cell.angle_gamma   90.00
#
_symmetry.space_group_name_H-M   'P 1'
#
loop_
_entity.id
_entity.type
_entity.pdbx_description
1 polymer ?
#
loop_
_entity_poly.entity_id
_entity_poly.type
_entity_poly.pdbx_seq_one_letter_code
_entity_poly.pdbx_strand_id
1 'polypeptide(L)'
;MKYLLIFLLVLAIFVISVTLGAQNDQLVTFNYLLAQGEFRISTLLAVLFAVGFAIGWLVCGLFWLRVRVSLLRAERKIKRLEHQIAPDTVAPETPAAPMAKE
;
A
#
# COMPACT_ATOMS: atom_id res chain seq x y z
N MET A 1 6.69 -9.74 -17.35
CA MET A 1 6.33 -8.83 -18.48
C MET A 1 5.16 -7.90 -18.17
N LYS A 2 4.01 -8.36 -17.66
CA LYS A 2 2.81 -7.51 -17.43
C LYS A 2 3.09 -6.27 -16.55
N TYR A 3 3.80 -6.43 -15.44
CA TYR A 3 4.14 -5.30 -14.55
C TYR A 3 5.13 -4.30 -15.17
N LEU A 4 6.03 -4.76 -16.04
CA LEU A 4 6.98 -3.90 -16.75
C LEU A 4 6.24 -3.03 -17.76
N LEU A 5 5.33 -3.62 -18.55
CA LEU A 5 4.50 -2.88 -19.50
C LEU A 5 3.59 -1.85 -18.81
N ILE A 6 2.95 -2.23 -17.70
CA ILE A 6 2.12 -1.30 -16.92
C ILE A 6 2.96 -0.15 -16.37
N PHE A 7 4.15 -0.45 -15.83
CA PHE A 7 5.06 0.58 -15.33
C PHE A 7 5.49 1.55 -16.43
N LEU A 8 5.86 1.03 -17.60
CA LEU A 8 6.29 1.84 -18.75
C LEU A 8 5.15 2.74 -19.26
N LEU A 9 3.92 2.21 -19.30
CA LEU A 9 2.73 2.98 -19.68
C LEU A 9 2.44 4.10 -18.67
N VAL A 10 2.49 3.82 -17.37
CA VAL A 10 2.31 4.83 -16.31
C VAL A 10 3.40 5.90 -16.40
N LEU A 11 4.65 5.49 -16.62
CA LEU A 11 5.78 6.41 -16.79
C LEU A 11 5.59 7.31 -18.02
N ALA A 12 5.16 6.76 -19.15
CA ALA A 12 4.89 7.53 -20.35
C ALA A 12 3.80 8.58 -20.14
N ILE A 13 2.68 8.20 -19.52
CA ILE A 13 1.60 9.14 -19.17
C ILE A 13 2.10 10.23 -18.24
N PHE A 14 2.90 9.86 -17.23
CA PHE A 14 3.48 10.81 -16.29
C PHE A 14 4.37 11.84 -16.99
N VAL A 15 5.28 11.39 -17.85
CA VAL A 15 6.17 12.28 -18.63
C VAL A 15 5.35 13.22 -19.49
N ILE A 16 4.38 12.71 -20.26
CA ILE A 16 3.51 13.54 -21.12
C ILE A 16 2.78 14.61 -20.29
N SER A 17 2.22 14.22 -19.14
CA SER A 17 1.48 15.13 -18.28
C SER A 17 2.37 16.24 -17.71
N VAL A 18 3.62 15.92 -17.31
CA VAL A 18 4.61 16.90 -16.83
C VAL A 18 5.06 17.80 -17.97
N THR A 19 5.34 17.26 -19.16
CA THR A 19 5.78 18.04 -20.32
C THR A 19 4.70 19.00 -20.81
N LEU A 20 3.43 18.55 -20.87
CA LEU A 20 2.29 19.43 -21.18
C LEU A 20 2.13 20.54 -20.16
N GLY A 21 2.29 20.21 -18.87
CA GLY A 21 2.34 21.21 -17.81
C GLY A 21 3.47 22.22 -18.06
N ALA A 22 4.70 21.75 -18.28
CA ALA A 22 5.89 22.59 -18.45
C ALA A 22 5.84 23.51 -19.68
N GLN A 23 5.23 23.07 -20.79
CA GLN A 23 5.07 23.89 -21.99
C GLN A 23 3.95 24.94 -21.89
N ASN A 24 3.13 24.90 -20.83
CA ASN A 24 2.15 25.96 -20.57
C ASN A 24 2.83 27.17 -19.93
N ASP A 25 3.43 28.01 -20.77
CA ASP A 25 4.13 29.25 -20.39
C ASP A 25 3.20 30.44 -20.14
N GLN A 26 1.89 30.23 -20.12
CA GLN A 26 0.94 31.27 -19.78
C GLN A 26 1.19 31.75 -18.33
N LEU A 27 1.42 33.05 -18.21
CA LEU A 27 1.56 33.75 -16.94
C LEU A 27 0.17 34.12 -16.41
N VAL A 28 -0.08 33.83 -15.13
CA VAL A 28 -1.27 34.21 -14.41
C VAL A 28 -0.85 35.07 -13.22
N THR A 29 -1.46 36.25 -13.13
CA THR A 29 -1.27 37.18 -12.02
C THR A 29 -2.04 36.69 -10.80
N PHE A 30 -1.34 36.30 -9.74
CA PHE A 30 -1.93 36.03 -8.44
C PHE A 30 -1.82 37.25 -7.55
N ASN A 31 -2.97 37.81 -7.19
CA ASN A 31 -3.05 38.93 -6.27
C ASN A 31 -3.26 38.38 -4.86
N TYR A 32 -2.17 38.17 -4.11
CA TYR A 32 -2.27 37.89 -2.69
C TYR A 32 -2.57 39.20 -1.97
N LEU A 33 -3.33 39.16 -0.85
CA LEU A 33 -3.82 40.34 -0.15
C LEU A 33 -2.76 41.40 0.23
N LEU A 34 -1.47 41.04 0.18
CA LEU A 34 -0.33 41.90 0.51
C LEU A 34 0.69 42.02 -0.66
N ALA A 35 0.58 41.21 -1.72
CA ALA A 35 1.56 41.18 -2.81
C ALA A 35 1.00 40.53 -4.09
N GLN A 36 1.34 41.09 -5.25
CA GLN A 36 1.02 40.53 -6.55
C GLN A 36 2.23 39.75 -7.09
N GLY A 37 2.03 38.46 -7.41
CA GLY A 37 3.06 37.59 -7.99
C GLY A 37 2.60 37.03 -9.32
N GLU A 38 3.48 37.08 -10.32
CA GLU A 38 3.25 36.43 -11.62
C GLU A 38 3.79 35.00 -11.57
N PHE A 39 2.90 34.03 -11.76
CA PHE A 39 3.27 32.62 -11.79
C PHE A 39 2.83 31.99 -13.11
N ARG A 40 3.63 31.04 -13.60
CA ARG A 40 3.24 30.23 -14.76
C ARG A 40 2.19 29.21 -14.35
N ILE A 41 1.21 28.93 -15.20
CA ILE A 41 0.23 27.86 -14.96
C ILE A 41 0.96 26.52 -14.75
N SER A 42 2.05 26.31 -15.50
CA SER A 42 2.91 25.15 -15.40
C SER A 42 3.42 24.88 -13.98
N THR A 43 3.89 25.91 -13.28
CA THR A 43 4.47 25.75 -11.93
C THR A 43 3.39 25.48 -10.90
N LEU A 44 2.24 26.15 -11.00
CA LEU A 44 1.10 25.89 -10.12
C LEU A 44 0.60 24.45 -10.26
N LEU A 45 0.42 23.99 -11.50
CA LEU A 45 -0.07 22.66 -11.78
C LEU A 45 0.94 21.60 -11.31
N ALA A 46 2.23 21.83 -11.53
CA ALA A 46 3.29 20.95 -11.05
C ALA A 46 3.31 20.84 -9.52
N VAL A 47 3.17 21.96 -8.81
CA VAL A 47 3.13 21.97 -7.33
C VAL A 47 1.89 21.24 -6.82
N LEU A 48 0.70 21.54 -7.36
CA LEU A 48 -0.54 20.86 -6.98
C LEU A 48 -0.46 19.36 -7.22
N PHE A 49 0.07 18.96 -8.37
CA PHE A 49 0.23 17.56 -8.72
C PHE A 49 1.24 16.87 -7.80
N ALA A 50 2.39 17.48 -7.51
CA ALA A 50 3.38 16.93 -6.60
C ALA A 50 2.84 16.74 -5.18
N VAL A 51 2.09 17.74 -4.66
CA VAL A 51 1.44 17.65 -3.35
C VAL A 51 0.36 16.57 -3.34
N GLY A 52 -0.50 16.54 -4.36
CA GLY A 52 -1.54 15.52 -4.50
C GLY A 52 -0.95 14.11 -4.59
N PHE A 53 0.12 13.93 -5.36
CA PHE A 53 0.84 12.67 -5.45
C PHE A 53 1.47 12.27 -4.12
N ALA A 54 2.12 13.20 -3.40
CA ALA A 54 2.73 12.93 -2.10
C ALA A 54 1.67 12.48 -1.07
N ILE A 55 0.51 13.15 -1.03
CA ILE A 55 -0.60 12.76 -0.16
C ILE A 55 -1.14 11.39 -0.56
N GLY A 56 -1.41 11.16 -1.84
CA GLY A 56 -1.89 9.88 -2.35
C GLY A 56 -0.93 8.73 -2.06
N TRP A 57 0.37 8.96 -2.24
CA TRP A 57 1.43 8.02 -1.90
C TRP A 57 1.47 7.71 -0.42
N LEU A 58 1.37 8.73 0.44
CA LEU A 58 1.42 8.57 1.89
C LEU A 58 0.21 7.78 2.40
N VAL A 59 -0.99 8.11 1.93
CA VAL A 59 -2.22 7.36 2.25
C VAL A 59 -2.10 5.91 1.76
N CYS A 60 -1.77 5.71 0.48
CA CYS A 60 -1.61 4.36 -0.09
C CYS A 60 -0.56 3.53 0.67
N GLY A 61 0.60 4.13 0.97
CA GLY A 61 1.69 3.48 1.70
C GLY A 61 1.28 3.07 3.12
N LEU A 62 0.56 3.94 3.85
CA LEU A 62 0.03 3.61 5.18
C LEU A 62 -0.99 2.47 5.14
N PHE A 63 -1.94 2.50 4.20
CA PHE A 63 -2.94 1.44 4.05
C PHE A 63 -2.29 0.10 3.67
N TRP A 64 -1.37 0.13 2.71
CA TRP A 64 -0.62 -1.05 2.29
C TRP A 64 0.17 -1.66 3.45
N LEU A 65 0.87 -0.82 4.23
CA LEU A 65 1.63 -1.28 5.39
C LEU A 65 0.70 -1.90 6.44
N ARG A 66 -0.46 -1.28 6.70
CA ARG A 66 -1.43 -1.81 7.65
C ARG A 66 -1.93 -3.20 7.25
N VAL A 67 -2.24 -3.40 5.96
CA VAL A 67 -2.66 -4.70 5.42
C VAL A 67 -1.54 -5.73 5.49
N ARG A 68 -0.29 -5.34 5.19
CA ARG A 68 0.87 -6.23 5.32
C ARG A 68 1.07 -6.67 6.77
N VAL A 69 0.95 -5.75 7.73
CA VAL A 69 1.07 -6.06 9.15
C VAL A 69 -0.07 -6.96 9.63
N SER A 70 -1.31 -6.74 9.17
CA SER A 70 -2.44 -7.61 9.55
C SER A 70 -2.27 -9.03 9.00
N LEU A 71 -1.78 -9.20 7.77
CA LEU A 71 -1.46 -10.50 7.18
C LEU A 71 -0.41 -11.25 8.00
N LEU A 72 0.72 -10.59 8.33
CA LEU A 72 1.77 -11.20 9.15
C LEU A 72 1.26 -11.63 10.54
N ARG A 73 0.38 -10.82 11.15
CA ARG A 73 -0.25 -11.15 12.43
C ARG A 73 -1.23 -12.32 12.30
N ALA A 74 -2.02 -12.37 11.23
CA ALA A 74 -2.95 -13.46 10.96
C ALA A 74 -2.22 -14.79 10.73
N GLU A 75 -1.16 -14.81 9.92
CA GLU A 75 -0.32 -16.00 9.71
C GLU A 75 0.30 -16.52 11.01
N ARG A 76 0.81 -15.61 11.87
CA ARG A 76 1.35 -15.99 13.19
C ARG A 76 0.27 -16.58 14.11
N LYS A 77 -0.97 -16.10 14.03
CA LYS A 77 -2.09 -16.66 14.80
C LYS A 77 -2.46 -18.05 14.30
N ILE A 78 -2.52 -18.25 12.98
CA ILE A 78 -2.80 -19.56 12.37
C ILE A 78 -1.76 -20.59 12.83
N LYS A 79 -0.46 -20.29 12.72
CA LYS A 79 0.62 -21.19 13.14
C LYS A 79 0.54 -21.58 14.63
N ARG A 80 0.12 -20.65 15.50
CA ARG A 80 -0.07 -20.94 16.94
C ARG A 80 -1.27 -21.82 17.21
N LEU A 81 -2.36 -21.68 16.45
CA LEU A 81 -3.53 -22.54 16.57
C LEU A 81 -3.23 -23.93 16.04
N GLU A 82 -2.58 -24.05 14.88
CA GLU A 82 -2.12 -25.34 14.34
C GLU A 82 -1.23 -26.09 15.33
N HIS A 83 -0.28 -25.39 15.98
CA HIS A 83 0.60 -26.00 16.98
C HIS A 83 -0.10 -26.36 18.30
N GLN A 84 -1.27 -25.79 18.61
CA GLN A 84 -2.09 -26.17 19.77
C GLN A 84 -3.08 -27.30 19.45
N ILE A 85 -3.43 -27.52 18.18
CA ILE A 85 -4.31 -28.62 17.75
C ILE A 85 -3.49 -29.91 17.54
N ALA A 86 -2.24 -29.80 17.10
CA ALA A 86 -1.34 -30.95 16.90
C ALA A 86 -0.93 -31.76 18.16
N PRO A 87 -0.84 -31.22 19.40
CA PRO A 87 -0.44 -32.00 20.57
C PRO A 87 -1.56 -32.91 21.11
N ASP A 88 -2.83 -32.58 20.83
CA ASP A 88 -3.99 -33.25 21.46
C ASP A 88 -4.44 -34.53 20.74
N THR A 89 -3.83 -34.88 19.59
CA THR A 89 -4.19 -36.12 18.83
C THR A 89 -3.24 -37.30 19.09
N VAL A 90 -2.35 -37.22 20.08
CA VAL A 90 -1.44 -38.33 20.43
C VAL A 90 -1.52 -38.66 21.92
N ALA A 91 -2.72 -38.90 22.43
CA ALA A 91 -2.89 -39.76 23.60
C ALA A 91 -3.14 -41.19 23.08
N PRO A 92 -2.28 -42.17 23.39
CA PRO A 92 -2.47 -43.52 22.92
C PRO A 92 -3.71 -44.12 23.61
N GLU A 93 -4.66 -44.58 22.80
CA GLU A 93 -5.70 -45.50 23.25
C GLU A 93 -5.00 -46.76 23.79
N THR A 94 -4.93 -46.89 25.10
CA THR A 94 -4.49 -48.11 25.77
C THR A 94 -5.40 -49.26 25.33
N PRO A 95 -4.87 -50.33 24.71
CA PRO A 95 -5.67 -51.47 24.29
C PRO A 95 -6.31 -52.19 25.47
N ALA A 96 -7.50 -52.73 25.22
CA ALA A 96 -8.39 -53.44 26.15
C ALA A 96 -7.71 -54.49 27.05
N ALA A 97 -8.14 -54.50 28.32
CA ALA A 97 -8.38 -55.59 29.29
C ALA A 97 -7.47 -56.85 29.32
N PRO A 98 -7.27 -57.45 30.52
CA PRO A 98 -8.15 -58.59 30.82
C PRO A 98 -8.65 -58.68 32.27
N MET A 99 -9.89 -59.14 32.35
CA MET A 99 -10.60 -59.86 33.41
C MET A 99 -9.72 -60.59 34.46
N ALA A 100 -9.91 -60.32 35.77
CA ALA A 100 -9.50 -61.20 36.86
C ALA A 100 -10.32 -60.97 38.16
N LYS A 101 -11.31 -61.84 38.34
CA LYS A 101 -11.89 -62.46 39.55
C LYS A 101 -11.25 -62.13 40.92
N GLU A 102 -12.04 -61.63 41.88
CA GLU A 102 -12.55 -62.32 43.10
C GLU A 102 -13.51 -61.41 43.89
#